data_AF-A0A8B6C5E2-F1
#
_entry.id   AF-A0A8B6C5E2-F1
#
_cell.length_a   1.000
_cell.length_b   1.000
_cell.length_c   1.000
_cell.angle_alpha   90.00
_cell.angle_beta   90.00
_cell.angle_gamma   90.00
#
_symmetry.space_group_name_H-M   'P 1'
#
loop_
_entity.id
_entity.type
_entity.pdbx_description
1 polymer ?
#
loop_
_entity_poly.entity_id
_entity_poly.type
_entity_poly.pdbx_seq_one_letter_code
_entity_poly.pdbx_strand_id
1 'polypeptide(L)'
;MVSLIDSLLPEQWKEVSLGEKGDGFAEYHLNRQRNHPDPNTLRLFLTNDDGDPVTAMIKGTQPNDDPFKAVNACEFKLKGEEVVGIDICGDVVLKKT
;
A
#
# COMPACT_ATOMS: atom_id res chain seq x y z
N MET A 1 4.98 15.02 -9.67
CA MET A 1 4.41 14.08 -8.68
C MET A 1 4.93 12.72 -9.10
N VAL A 2 5.59 11.98 -8.21
CA VAL A 2 6.02 10.59 -8.49
C VAL A 2 4.77 9.73 -8.35
N SER A 3 4.46 8.89 -9.34
CA SER A 3 3.29 8.00 -9.27
C SER A 3 3.55 6.91 -8.24
N LEU A 4 2.51 6.41 -7.57
CA LEU A 4 2.63 5.29 -6.65
C LEU A 4 3.29 4.07 -7.31
N ILE A 5 3.01 3.83 -8.60
CA ILE A 5 3.59 2.71 -9.33
C ILE A 5 5.11 2.81 -9.48
N ASP A 6 5.69 4.03 -9.46
CA ASP A 6 7.13 4.25 -9.59
C ASP A 6 7.91 3.72 -8.37
N SER A 7 7.26 3.64 -7.21
CA SER A 7 7.81 3.08 -5.96
C SER A 7 7.57 1.58 -5.81
N LEU A 8 6.96 0.93 -6.81
CA LEU A 8 6.62 -0.48 -6.79
C LEU A 8 7.32 -1.24 -7.92
N LEU A 9 7.44 -2.56 -7.76
CA LEU A 9 7.98 -3.44 -8.77
C LEU A 9 6.95 -3.67 -9.88
N PRO A 10 7.18 -3.21 -11.13
CA PRO A 10 6.20 -3.24 -12.19
C PRO A 10 5.84 -4.67 -12.66
N GLU A 11 6.67 -5.66 -12.37
CA GLU A 11 6.36 -7.08 -12.62
C GLU A 11 5.35 -7.66 -11.62
N GLN A 12 5.18 -7.03 -10.45
CA GLN A 12 4.24 -7.47 -9.41
C GLN A 12 3.02 -6.57 -9.27
N TRP A 13 3.12 -5.31 -9.70
CA TRP A 13 2.07 -4.31 -9.53
C TRP A 13 1.63 -3.73 -10.86
N LYS A 14 0.36 -3.33 -10.94
CA LYS A 14 -0.19 -2.58 -12.06
C LYS A 14 -0.99 -1.39 -11.56
N GLU A 15 -0.85 -0.27 -12.23
CA GLU A 15 -1.77 0.86 -12.10
C GLU A 15 -3.11 0.49 -12.74
N VAL A 16 -4.20 0.91 -12.14
CA VAL A 16 -5.56 0.68 -12.64
C VAL A 16 -6.39 1.95 -12.49
N SER A 17 -7.45 2.08 -13.29
CA SER A 17 -8.40 3.17 -13.10
C SER A 17 -9.27 2.94 -11.85
N LEU A 18 -9.87 4.02 -11.33
CA LEU A 18 -10.82 3.94 -10.21
C LEU A 18 -11.99 2.97 -10.46
N GLY A 19 -12.44 2.83 -11.72
CA GLY A 19 -13.49 1.88 -12.09
C GLY A 19 -13.06 0.41 -12.03
N GLU A 20 -11.75 0.16 -12.06
CA GLU A 20 -11.14 -1.18 -11.99
C GLU A 20 -10.61 -1.53 -10.59
N LYS A 21 -10.64 -0.57 -9.65
CA LYS A 21 -10.24 -0.75 -8.24
C LYS A 21 -10.94 -1.95 -7.60
N GLY A 22 -12.24 -2.09 -7.86
CA GLY A 22 -13.08 -3.14 -7.28
C GLY A 22 -13.27 -3.00 -5.77
N ASP A 23 -13.79 -4.04 -5.13
CA ASP A 23 -14.18 -4.00 -3.71
C ASP A 23 -13.06 -4.40 -2.74
N GLY A 24 -13.30 -4.16 -1.45
CA GLY A 24 -12.46 -4.65 -0.34
C GLY A 24 -11.34 -3.69 0.08
N PHE A 25 -11.36 -2.46 -0.42
CA PHE A 25 -10.55 -1.36 0.11
C PHE A 25 -11.20 -0.79 1.36
N ALA A 26 -10.36 -0.44 2.34
CA ALA A 26 -10.76 0.32 3.52
C ALA A 26 -9.70 1.39 3.79
N GLU A 27 -10.11 2.51 4.38
CA GLU A 27 -9.18 3.56 4.79
C GLU A 27 -8.39 3.12 6.02
N TYR A 28 -7.10 3.47 6.04
CA TYR A 28 -6.25 3.28 7.20
C TYR A 28 -5.38 4.51 7.41
N HIS A 29 -5.19 4.86 8.69
CA HIS A 29 -4.16 5.80 9.09
C HIS A 29 -2.80 5.12 9.16
N LEU A 30 -1.79 5.72 8.55
CA LEU A 30 -0.43 5.20 8.57
C LEU A 30 0.33 5.74 9.77
N ASN A 31 0.88 4.83 10.57
CA ASN A 31 1.93 5.19 11.51
C ASN A 31 3.23 5.49 10.74
N ARG A 32 4.02 6.44 11.25
CA ARG A 32 5.32 6.82 10.67
C ARG A 32 6.43 5.81 10.96
N GLN A 33 6.21 4.88 11.89
CA GLN A 33 7.20 3.86 12.28
C GLN A 33 7.25 2.67 11.31
N ARG A 34 7.44 2.93 10.01
CA ARG A 34 7.56 1.87 8.99
C ARG A 34 8.98 1.30 8.95
N ASN A 35 9.12 0.05 8.52
CA ASN A 35 10.43 -0.56 8.34
C ASN A 35 10.49 -1.50 7.14
N HIS A 36 11.71 -1.75 6.67
CA HIS A 36 12.02 -2.68 5.59
C HIS A 36 12.60 -3.97 6.18
N PRO A 37 11.82 -5.06 6.31
CA PRO A 37 12.36 -6.35 6.74
C PRO A 37 13.32 -6.96 5.71
N ASP A 38 13.15 -6.61 4.43
CA ASP A 38 14.04 -6.92 3.32
C ASP A 38 13.95 -5.79 2.27
N PRO A 39 14.86 -5.72 1.27
CA PRO A 39 14.90 -4.60 0.33
C PRO A 39 13.59 -4.33 -0.42
N ASN A 40 12.78 -5.35 -0.73
CA ASN A 40 11.58 -5.21 -1.56
C ASN A 40 10.29 -5.39 -0.77
N THR A 41 10.37 -5.31 0.56
CA THR A 41 9.21 -5.37 1.44
C THR A 41 9.16 -4.14 2.32
N LEU A 42 7.97 -3.54 2.45
CA LEU A 42 7.68 -2.48 3.41
C LEU A 42 6.64 -2.98 4.41
N ARG A 43 7.01 -2.99 5.69
CA ARG A 43 6.09 -3.27 6.79
C ARG A 43 5.45 -1.98 7.26
N LEU A 44 4.12 -1.97 7.27
CA LEU A 44 3.27 -0.90 7.73
C LEU A 44 2.66 -1.24 9.08
N PHE A 45 2.56 -0.23 9.94
CA PHE A 45 1.71 -0.24 11.11
C PHE A 45 0.59 0.74 10.86
N LEU A 46 -0.62 0.24 10.85
CA LEU A 46 -1.84 0.92 10.43
C LEU A 46 -2.80 1.00 11.61
N THR A 47 -3.74 1.94 11.53
CA THR A 47 -4.91 2.02 12.41
C THR A 47 -6.14 2.11 11.52
N ASN A 48 -7.11 1.21 11.73
CA ASN A 48 -8.37 1.24 11.01
C ASN A 48 -9.33 2.28 11.64
N ASP A 49 -10.51 2.45 11.05
CA ASP A 49 -11.54 3.39 11.53
C ASP A 49 -12.04 3.09 12.94
N ASP A 50 -12.01 1.83 13.37
CA ASP A 50 -12.39 1.41 14.72
C ASP A 50 -11.30 1.74 15.77
N GLY A 51 -10.13 2.22 15.34
CA GLY A 51 -8.99 2.51 16.20
C GLY A 51 -8.12 1.29 16.51
N ASP A 52 -8.40 0.14 15.90
CA ASP A 52 -7.63 -1.08 16.10
C ASP A 52 -6.31 -1.03 15.31
N PRO A 53 -5.20 -1.47 15.94
CA PRO A 53 -3.92 -1.57 15.26
C PRO A 53 -3.92 -2.75 14.28
N VAL A 54 -3.45 -2.49 13.07
CA VAL A 54 -3.28 -3.50 12.01
C VAL A 54 -1.84 -3.48 11.53
N THR A 55 -1.23 -4.65 11.37
CA THR A 55 0.07 -4.78 10.71
C THR A 55 -0.14 -5.28 9.29
N ALA A 56 0.48 -4.61 8.32
CA ALA A 56 0.37 -4.98 6.91
C ALA A 56 1.75 -4.98 6.24
N MET A 57 1.90 -5.77 5.17
CA MET A 57 3.13 -5.92 4.42
C MET A 57 2.87 -5.68 2.94
N ILE A 58 3.60 -4.73 2.37
CA ILE A 58 3.69 -4.54 0.93
C ILE A 58 4.91 -5.29 0.46
N LYS A 59 4.69 -6.35 -0.32
CA LYS A 59 5.76 -7.07 -1.03
C LYS A 59 5.85 -6.54 -2.45
N GLY A 60 7.08 -6.38 -2.94
CA GLY A 60 7.37 -5.87 -4.27
C GLY A 60 7.40 -4.34 -4.33
N THR A 61 7.98 -3.70 -3.33
CA THR A 61 8.39 -2.29 -3.43
C THR A 61 9.70 -2.16 -4.21
N GLN A 62 9.99 -0.99 -4.75
CA GLN A 62 11.37 -0.67 -5.16
C GLN A 62 12.32 -0.81 -3.94
N PRO A 63 13.61 -1.12 -4.17
CA PRO A 63 14.56 -1.38 -3.09
C PRO A 63 14.65 -0.25 -2.05
N ASN A 64 14.24 -0.54 -0.81
CA ASN A 64 14.21 0.37 0.34
C ASN A 64 13.40 1.67 0.11
N ASP A 65 12.43 1.63 -0.80
CA ASP A 65 11.59 2.80 -1.09
C ASP A 65 10.32 2.84 -0.23
N ASP A 66 9.91 4.05 0.17
CA ASP A 66 8.71 4.30 0.97
C ASP A 66 7.78 5.28 0.24
N PRO A 67 6.79 4.78 -0.53
CA PRO A 67 5.84 5.63 -1.25
C PRO A 67 4.96 6.49 -0.32
N PHE A 68 4.95 6.20 0.98
CA PHE A 68 4.04 6.83 1.95
C PHE A 68 4.74 7.86 2.84
N LYS A 69 5.96 8.29 2.50
CA LYS A 69 6.73 9.25 3.32
C LYS A 69 5.97 10.54 3.67
N ALA A 70 5.09 10.99 2.78
CA ALA A 70 4.25 12.18 2.95
C ALA A 70 2.74 11.86 3.04
N VAL A 71 2.37 10.60 3.26
CA VAL A 71 0.98 10.13 3.29
C VAL A 71 0.60 9.77 4.73
N ASN A 72 -0.49 10.37 5.22
CA ASN A 72 -0.99 10.13 6.59
C ASN A 72 -2.12 9.09 6.63
N ALA A 73 -2.89 8.99 5.56
CA ALA A 73 -3.98 8.04 5.40
C ALA A 73 -4.09 7.68 3.93
N CYS A 74 -4.44 6.43 3.64
CA CYS A 74 -4.81 5.99 2.30
C CYS A 74 -5.63 4.70 2.40
N GLU A 75 -6.20 4.26 1.29
CA GLU A 75 -6.99 3.05 1.28
C GLU A 75 -6.13 1.84 0.92
N PHE A 76 -6.30 0.76 1.67
CA PHE A 76 -5.64 -0.52 1.42
C PHE A 76 -6.65 -1.63 1.24
N LYS A 77 -6.35 -2.54 0.30
CA LYS A 77 -6.99 -3.84 0.20
C LYS A 77 -6.06 -4.90 0.77
N LEU A 78 -6.50 -5.57 1.83
CA LEU A 78 -5.71 -6.56 2.57
C LEU A 78 -6.20 -7.98 2.31
N LYS A 79 -5.26 -8.92 2.25
CA LYS A 79 -5.50 -10.37 2.27
C LYS A 79 -4.70 -10.98 3.42
N GLY A 80 -5.31 -11.02 4.61
CA GLY A 80 -4.57 -11.23 5.85
C GLY A 80 -3.66 -10.02 6.13
N GLU A 81 -2.38 -10.26 6.40
CA GLU A 81 -1.39 -9.19 6.59
C GLU A 81 -0.80 -8.67 5.26
N GLU A 82 -1.13 -9.27 4.12
CA GLU A 82 -0.56 -8.85 2.83
C GLU A 82 -1.41 -7.76 2.17
N VAL A 83 -0.74 -6.69 1.74
CA VAL A 83 -1.36 -5.65 0.91
C VAL A 83 -1.42 -6.16 -0.53
N VAL A 84 -2.63 -6.16 -1.10
CA VAL A 84 -2.89 -6.58 -2.49
C VAL A 84 -3.48 -5.47 -3.36
N GLY A 85 -3.80 -4.33 -2.74
CA GLY A 85 -4.21 -3.11 -3.43
C GLY A 85 -3.94 -1.88 -2.58
N ILE A 86 -3.57 -0.78 -3.22
CA ILE A 86 -3.27 0.51 -2.58
C ILE A 86 -3.96 1.59 -3.42
N ASP A 87 -4.64 2.52 -2.77
CA ASP A 87 -5.20 3.72 -3.39
C ASP A 87 -4.78 4.95 -2.59
N ILE A 88 -3.98 5.81 -3.22
CA ILE A 88 -3.57 7.11 -2.67
C ILE A 88 -4.24 8.21 -3.49
N CYS A 89 -5.35 8.73 -2.98
CA CYS A 89 -6.09 9.84 -3.59
C CYS A 89 -6.47 9.61 -5.07
N GLY A 90 -6.81 8.38 -5.43
CA GLY A 90 -7.20 7.97 -6.79
C GLY A 90 -6.06 7.43 -7.65
N ASP A 91 -4.82 7.43 -7.15
CA ASP A 91 -3.71 6.68 -7.74
C ASP A 91 -3.77 5.23 -7.23
N VAL A 92 -4.39 4.36 -8.03
CA VAL A 92 -4.74 3.00 -7.63
C VAL A 92 -3.78 2.00 -8.27
N VAL A 93 -3.19 1.15 -7.43
CA VAL A 93 -2.38 0.02 -7.86
C VAL A 93 -2.92 -1.28 -7.28
N LEU A 94 -2.91 -2.33 -8.10
CA LEU A 94 -3.31 -3.68 -7.71
C LEU A 94 -2.14 -4.64 -7.92
N LYS A 95 -2.02 -5.60 -7.01
CA LYS A 95 -1.08 -6.70 -7.17
C LYS A 95 -1.52 -7.60 -8.34
N LYS A 96 -0.60 -7.93 -9.22
CA LYS A 96 -0.82 -8.88 -10.31
C LYS A 96 -0.99 -10.28 -9.71
N THR A 97 -2.00 -11.00 -10.18
CA THR A 97 -2.23 -12.42 -9.91
C THR A 97 -1.39 -13.30 -10.80
#